data_AF-A0AB35HAD9-F1
#
_entry.id   AF-A0AB35HAD9-F1
#
_cell.length_a   1.000
_cell.length_b   1.000
_cell.length_c   1.000
_cell.angle_alpha   90.00
_cell.angle_beta   90.00
_cell.angle_gamma   90.00
#
_symmetry.space_group_name_H-M   'P 1'
#
loop_
_entity.id
_entity.type
_entity.pdbx_description
1 polymer ?
#
loop_
_entity_poly.entity_id
_entity_poly.type
_entity_poly.pdbx_seq_one_letter_code
_entity_poly.pdbx_strand_id
1 'polypeptide(L)'
;MADEVKVQDAMQSDFSVVVNDIAEELLTRLNMDEDGSVIDMFQTGSFDPWQLFVFFGALEKALVDFRTDKRKKTVIVHAQPEALIGIGRVVTPVSTMLEHVLMSRLNDMSEGRLETGMLTVSAESIDYEGVNLKGRHVVIVCDLVDEDSDYLKECIKLCKELKASHVVAVPLMLWNPELIDNLTEETIKAELSHENRPLS
;
A
#
# COMPACT_ATOMS: atom_id res chain seq x y z
N MET A 1 0.59 48.34 -25.36
CA MET A 1 1.28 47.05 -25.50
C MET A 1 1.28 46.46 -24.11
N ALA A 2 0.56 45.35 -23.90
CA ALA A 2 0.49 44.71 -22.60
C ALA A 2 1.76 43.88 -22.41
N ASP A 3 2.47 44.09 -21.31
CA ASP A 3 3.63 43.29 -20.94
C ASP A 3 3.17 41.85 -20.71
N GLU A 4 3.76 40.91 -21.46
CA GLU A 4 3.62 39.48 -21.22
C GLU A 4 4.24 39.16 -19.85
N VAL A 5 3.38 38.88 -18.87
CA VAL A 5 3.81 38.27 -17.61
C VAL A 5 4.34 36.88 -17.96
N LYS A 6 5.67 36.74 -17.99
CA LYS A 6 6.31 35.43 -17.99
C LYS A 6 5.89 34.72 -16.71
N VAL A 7 4.98 33.77 -16.84
CA VAL A 7 4.67 32.80 -15.79
C VAL A 7 6.00 32.12 -15.47
N GLN A 8 6.60 32.45 -14.32
CA GLN A 8 7.73 31.70 -13.79
C GLN A 8 7.28 30.24 -13.75
N ASP A 9 8.09 29.34 -14.34
CA ASP A 9 7.92 27.90 -14.14
C ASP A 9 7.68 27.68 -12.64
N ALA A 10 6.56 27.07 -12.29
CA ALA A 10 6.18 26.88 -10.90
C ALA A 10 7.34 26.17 -10.19
N MET A 11 7.97 26.83 -9.21
CA MET A 11 9.05 26.26 -8.41
C MET A 11 8.57 24.91 -7.88
N GLN A 12 9.14 23.82 -8.40
CA GLN A 12 8.82 22.47 -7.95
C GLN A 12 9.29 22.35 -6.51
N SER A 13 8.39 21.96 -5.59
CA SER A 13 8.76 21.81 -4.19
C SER A 13 9.72 20.64 -4.01
N ASP A 14 10.63 20.73 -3.03
CA ASP A 14 11.55 19.64 -2.68
C ASP A 14 10.79 18.34 -2.38
N PHE A 15 9.60 18.45 -1.77
CA PHE A 15 8.69 17.33 -1.55
C PHE A 15 8.28 16.64 -2.86
N SER A 16 7.85 17.41 -3.87
CA SER A 16 7.41 16.87 -5.15
C SER A 16 8.55 16.19 -5.91
N VAL A 17 9.78 16.68 -5.78
CA VAL A 17 10.96 16.04 -6.36
C VAL A 17 11.18 14.66 -5.73
N VAL A 18 11.24 14.60 -4.39
CA VAL A 18 11.47 13.34 -3.66
C VAL A 18 10.36 12.32 -3.93
N VAL A 19 9.09 12.75 -3.94
CA VAL A 19 7.96 11.87 -4.26
C VAL A 19 8.08 11.29 -5.67
N ASN A 20 8.46 12.10 -6.65
CA ASN A 20 8.58 11.63 -8.03
C ASN A 20 9.73 10.62 -8.17
N ASP A 21 10.88 10.87 -7.55
CA ASP A 21 12.04 9.98 -7.63
C ASP A 21 11.70 8.59 -7.06
N ILE A 22 11.06 8.55 -5.88
CA ILE A 22 10.64 7.29 -5.24
C ILE A 22 9.54 6.61 -6.05
N ALA A 23 8.60 7.38 -6.61
CA ALA A 23 7.54 6.83 -7.45
C ALA A 23 8.08 6.21 -8.74
N GLU A 24 9.09 6.80 -9.38
CA GLU A 24 9.74 6.25 -10.57
C GLU A 24 10.47 4.95 -10.28
N GLU A 25 11.13 4.86 -9.12
CA GLU A 25 11.76 3.61 -8.66
C GLU A 25 10.71 2.53 -8.41
N LEU A 26 9.62 2.84 -7.68
CA LEU A 26 8.54 1.88 -7.44
C LEU A 26 7.87 1.44 -8.75
N LEU A 27 7.62 2.38 -9.66
CA LEU A 27 7.05 2.09 -10.97
C LEU A 27 7.95 1.14 -11.77
N THR A 28 9.26 1.32 -11.70
CA THR A 28 10.24 0.43 -12.34
C THR A 28 10.13 -0.98 -11.77
N ARG A 29 10.13 -1.11 -10.43
CA ARG A 29 10.00 -2.40 -9.74
C ARG A 29 8.68 -3.10 -10.02
N LEU A 30 7.55 -2.38 -10.00
CA LEU A 30 6.23 -2.92 -10.37
C LEU A 30 6.15 -3.49 -11.80
N ASN A 31 7.07 -3.08 -12.69
CA ASN A 31 7.13 -3.58 -14.06
C ASN A 31 8.17 -4.69 -14.27
N MET A 32 9.18 -4.78 -13.41
CA MET A 32 10.36 -5.61 -13.63
C MET A 32 10.52 -6.74 -12.61
N ASP A 33 10.03 -6.56 -11.37
CA ASP A 33 10.18 -7.57 -10.33
C ASP A 33 9.43 -8.85 -10.69
N GLU A 34 9.92 -9.97 -10.16
CA GLU A 34 9.43 -11.30 -10.52
C GLU A 34 8.06 -11.61 -9.91
N ASP A 35 7.35 -12.60 -10.48
CA ASP A 35 6.05 -13.02 -9.95
C ASP A 35 6.15 -13.57 -8.52
N GLY A 36 5.46 -12.93 -7.58
CA GLY A 36 5.44 -13.23 -6.16
C GLY A 36 6.43 -12.42 -5.34
N SER A 37 7.06 -11.39 -5.91
CA SER A 37 7.98 -10.50 -5.19
C SER A 37 7.26 -9.60 -4.19
N VAL A 38 8.03 -9.19 -3.19
CA VAL A 38 7.68 -8.12 -2.25
C VAL A 38 8.58 -6.93 -2.55
N ILE A 39 7.98 -5.79 -2.85
CA ILE A 39 8.67 -4.51 -3.05
C ILE A 39 8.78 -3.81 -1.72
N ASP A 40 9.87 -4.08 -1.03
CA ASP A 40 10.21 -3.35 0.18
C ASP A 40 10.89 -2.02 -0.17
N MET A 41 10.10 -0.95 -0.06
CA MET A 41 10.54 0.44 -0.24
C MET A 41 9.99 1.37 0.83
N PHE A 42 8.96 0.94 1.56
CA PHE A 42 8.19 1.77 2.47
C PHE A 42 8.25 1.25 3.89
N GLN A 43 9.46 0.91 4.33
CA GLN A 43 9.78 0.69 5.73
C GLN A 43 10.27 1.98 6.36
N THR A 44 9.65 2.37 7.46
CA THR A 44 10.21 3.38 8.36
C THR A 44 10.24 2.84 9.76
N GLY A 45 11.29 3.22 10.49
CA GLY A 45 11.40 3.04 11.93
C GLY A 45 10.94 4.23 12.75
N SER A 46 10.47 5.29 12.11
CA SER A 46 10.08 6.53 12.77
C SER A 46 8.62 6.86 12.49
N PHE A 47 7.95 7.44 13.46
CA PHE A 47 6.62 8.02 13.27
C PHE A 47 6.69 9.43 12.67
N ASP A 48 7.76 9.78 11.93
CA ASP A 48 7.89 11.09 11.30
C ASP A 48 6.78 11.25 10.24
N PRO A 49 5.81 12.15 10.46
CA PRO A 49 4.70 12.34 9.53
C PRO A 49 5.17 12.73 8.13
N TRP A 50 6.30 13.44 8.01
CA TRP A 50 6.83 13.84 6.70
C TRP A 50 7.22 12.66 5.85
N GLN A 51 7.88 11.66 6.44
CA GLN A 51 8.23 10.43 5.75
C GLN A 51 6.98 9.68 5.29
N LEU A 52 5.92 9.67 6.12
CA LEU A 52 4.66 9.01 5.75
C LEU A 52 4.00 9.70 4.56
N PHE A 53 3.96 11.04 4.55
CA PHE A 53 3.44 11.79 3.41
C PHE A 53 4.22 11.51 2.13
N VAL A 54 5.54 11.38 2.21
CA VAL A 54 6.38 11.00 1.06
C VAL A 54 6.04 9.60 0.58
N PHE A 55 5.91 8.63 1.48
CA PHE A 55 5.60 7.23 1.12
C PHE A 55 4.23 7.10 0.45
N PHE A 56 3.18 7.66 1.06
CA PHE A 56 1.85 7.64 0.46
C PHE A 56 1.82 8.40 -0.87
N GLY A 57 2.47 9.57 -0.95
CA GLY A 57 2.56 10.34 -2.19
C GLY A 57 3.27 9.59 -3.31
N ALA A 58 4.38 8.92 -3.01
CA ALA A 58 5.14 8.15 -3.98
C ALA A 58 4.37 6.91 -4.45
N LEU A 59 3.75 6.17 -3.54
CA LEU A 59 2.90 5.03 -3.86
C LEU A 59 1.72 5.44 -4.75
N GLU A 60 1.00 6.49 -4.35
CA GLU A 60 -0.13 7.02 -5.11
C GLU A 60 0.30 7.39 -6.52
N LYS A 61 1.38 8.18 -6.65
CA LYS A 61 1.92 8.62 -7.93
C LYS A 61 2.30 7.43 -8.82
N ALA A 62 3.01 6.45 -8.27
CA ALA A 62 3.41 5.25 -9.00
C ALA A 62 2.20 4.42 -9.46
N LEU A 63 1.17 4.25 -8.63
CA LEU A 63 -0.05 3.52 -8.99
C LEU A 63 -0.91 4.27 -10.02
N VAL A 64 -0.91 5.61 -9.99
CA VAL A 64 -1.53 6.44 -11.03
C VAL A 64 -0.82 6.23 -12.37
N ASP A 65 0.51 6.26 -12.37
CA ASP A 65 1.32 6.12 -13.58
C ASP A 65 1.48 4.66 -14.04
N PHE A 66 1.14 3.68 -13.20
CA PHE A 66 1.32 2.27 -13.51
C PHE A 66 0.51 1.86 -14.72
N ARG A 67 1.21 1.57 -15.82
CA ARG A 67 0.57 1.31 -17.11
C ARG A 67 -0.31 0.06 -17.06
N THR A 68 -1.58 0.23 -17.41
CA THR A 68 -2.52 -0.87 -17.65
C THR A 68 -2.92 -0.89 -19.12
N ASP A 69 -2.95 -2.06 -19.74
CA ASP A 69 -3.43 -2.21 -21.11
C ASP A 69 -4.23 -3.50 -21.29
N LYS A 70 -4.70 -3.79 -22.52
CA LYS A 70 -5.51 -4.98 -22.79
C LYS A 70 -4.78 -6.31 -22.52
N ARG A 71 -3.45 -6.29 -22.52
CA ARG A 71 -2.59 -7.44 -22.23
C ARG A 71 -2.17 -7.47 -20.76
N LYS A 72 -2.05 -6.29 -20.12
CA LYS A 72 -1.72 -6.11 -18.71
C LYS A 72 -2.93 -5.58 -17.92
N LYS A 73 -4.02 -6.37 -17.91
CA LYS A 73 -5.20 -6.04 -17.09
C LYS A 73 -4.85 -6.21 -15.62
N THR A 74 -5.01 -5.15 -14.86
CA THR A 74 -4.50 -5.06 -13.48
C THR A 74 -5.64 -5.03 -12.47
N VAL A 75 -5.43 -5.67 -11.33
CA VAL A 75 -6.26 -5.54 -10.13
C VAL A 75 -5.37 -5.03 -9.01
N ILE A 76 -5.70 -3.87 -8.44
CA ILE A 76 -5.04 -3.41 -7.21
C ILE A 76 -5.81 -4.00 -6.03
N VAL A 77 -5.14 -4.86 -5.27
CA VAL A 77 -5.74 -5.58 -4.14
C VAL A 77 -5.28 -4.92 -2.86
N HIS A 78 -6.22 -4.32 -2.13
CA HIS A 78 -5.95 -3.84 -0.78
C HIS A 78 -5.99 -5.02 0.18
N ALA A 79 -4.88 -5.33 0.85
CA ALA A 79 -4.89 -6.26 1.96
C ALA A 79 -5.11 -5.50 3.26
N GLN A 80 -6.15 -5.87 3.99
CA GLN A 80 -6.41 -5.33 5.32
C GLN A 80 -5.23 -5.67 6.25
N PRO A 81 -4.81 -4.75 7.14
CA PRO A 81 -3.77 -5.05 8.13
C PRO A 81 -4.13 -6.26 8.99
N GLU A 82 -3.16 -7.15 9.24
CA GLU A 82 -3.34 -8.32 10.11
C GLU A 82 -3.73 -7.89 11.53
N ALA A 83 -3.25 -6.76 12.03
CA ALA A 83 -3.62 -6.28 13.37
C ALA A 83 -5.14 -6.02 13.55
N LEU A 84 -5.92 -6.04 12.47
CA LEU A 84 -7.36 -5.74 12.46
C LEU A 84 -8.23 -6.97 12.20
N ILE A 85 -7.75 -8.19 12.49
CA ILE A 85 -8.51 -9.45 12.35
C ILE A 85 -9.88 -9.35 13.04
N GLY A 86 -10.92 -9.79 12.34
CA GLY A 86 -12.27 -9.95 12.94
C GLY A 86 -13.05 -8.65 13.14
N ILE A 87 -12.45 -7.48 12.84
CA ILE A 87 -13.14 -6.18 12.86
C ILE A 87 -13.99 -5.97 11.60
N GLY A 88 -13.84 -6.84 10.60
CA GLY A 88 -14.44 -6.67 9.28
C GLY A 88 -13.71 -5.58 8.49
N ARG A 89 -14.31 -5.11 7.40
CA ARG A 89 -13.68 -4.13 6.51
C ARG A 89 -13.45 -2.79 7.23
N VAL A 90 -12.19 -2.38 7.29
CA VAL A 90 -11.76 -1.10 7.87
C VAL A 90 -11.38 -0.08 6.79
N VAL A 91 -11.49 1.19 7.15
CA VAL A 91 -10.94 2.30 6.36
C VAL A 91 -9.56 2.65 6.91
N THR A 92 -8.57 2.59 6.03
CA THR A 92 -7.16 2.92 6.29
C THR A 92 -6.67 4.00 5.33
N PRO A 93 -5.52 4.65 5.59
CA PRO A 93 -4.91 5.58 4.64
C PRO A 93 -4.74 5.00 3.22
N VAL A 94 -4.28 3.75 3.08
CA VAL A 94 -4.22 3.09 1.74
C VAL A 94 -5.61 2.98 1.14
N SER A 95 -6.63 2.57 1.90
CA SER A 95 -7.97 2.42 1.33
C SER A 95 -8.51 3.72 0.73
N THR A 96 -8.27 4.86 1.40
CA THR A 96 -8.67 6.19 0.90
C THR A 96 -7.81 6.63 -0.29
N MET A 97 -6.49 6.42 -0.23
CA MET A 97 -5.59 6.73 -1.33
C MET A 97 -5.96 5.93 -2.59
N LEU A 98 -6.30 4.64 -2.45
CA LEU A 98 -6.71 3.81 -3.57
C LEU A 98 -8.02 4.31 -4.21
N GLU A 99 -8.99 4.81 -3.44
CA GLU A 99 -10.17 5.46 -4.03
C GLU A 99 -9.78 6.65 -4.91
N HIS A 100 -8.80 7.46 -4.47
CA HIS A 100 -8.31 8.58 -5.25
C HIS A 100 -7.55 8.14 -6.52
N VAL A 101 -6.72 7.10 -6.45
CA VAL A 101 -6.05 6.48 -7.62
C VAL A 101 -7.09 6.04 -8.65
N LEU A 102 -8.17 5.39 -8.20
CA LEU A 102 -9.25 4.93 -9.08
C LEU A 102 -10.01 6.09 -9.73
N MET A 103 -10.34 7.13 -8.96
CA MET A 103 -10.95 8.35 -9.50
C MET A 103 -10.05 9.05 -10.53
N SER A 104 -8.74 9.00 -10.34
CA SER A 104 -7.76 9.54 -11.29
C SER A 104 -7.63 8.70 -12.56
N ARG A 105 -8.13 7.44 -12.55
CA ARG A 105 -7.98 6.45 -13.62
C ARG A 105 -9.31 5.90 -14.14
N LEU A 106 -10.37 6.73 -14.12
CA LEU A 106 -11.73 6.35 -14.57
C LEU A 106 -11.77 5.72 -15.96
N ASN A 107 -10.94 6.18 -16.90
CA ASN A 107 -10.89 5.61 -18.25
C ASN A 107 -10.44 4.14 -18.22
N ASP A 108 -9.39 3.82 -17.45
CA ASP A 108 -8.86 2.46 -17.34
C ASP A 108 -9.86 1.52 -16.67
N MET A 109 -10.60 2.03 -15.69
CA MET A 109 -11.70 1.30 -15.06
C MET A 109 -12.86 1.05 -16.01
N SER A 110 -13.29 2.09 -16.74
CA SER A 110 -14.40 1.98 -17.70
C SER A 110 -14.13 0.96 -18.82
N GLU A 111 -12.85 0.76 -19.16
CA GLU A 111 -12.40 -0.22 -20.15
C GLU A 111 -12.08 -1.60 -19.55
N GLY A 112 -12.27 -1.79 -18.24
CA GLY A 112 -11.98 -3.02 -17.50
C GLY A 112 -10.49 -3.39 -17.49
N ARG A 113 -9.61 -2.41 -17.69
CA ARG A 113 -8.15 -2.54 -17.63
C ARG A 113 -7.60 -2.43 -16.22
N LEU A 114 -8.27 -1.67 -15.36
CA LEU A 114 -7.96 -1.52 -13.95
C LEU A 114 -9.20 -1.84 -13.12
N GLU A 115 -9.02 -2.64 -12.08
CA GLU A 115 -10.06 -3.00 -11.11
C GLU A 115 -9.46 -3.02 -9.71
N THR A 116 -10.29 -3.17 -8.69
CA THR A 116 -9.82 -3.39 -7.30
C THR A 116 -10.38 -4.64 -6.68
N GLY A 117 -9.67 -5.11 -5.66
CA GLY A 117 -10.15 -6.13 -4.74
C GLY A 117 -9.70 -5.83 -3.32
N MET A 118 -10.25 -6.59 -2.38
CA MET A 118 -9.93 -6.53 -0.97
C MET A 118 -9.57 -7.94 -0.50
N LEU A 119 -8.52 -8.03 0.31
CA LEU A 119 -8.25 -9.20 1.13
C LEU A 119 -8.58 -8.84 2.58
N THR A 120 -9.50 -9.58 3.18
CA THR A 120 -9.86 -9.46 4.60
C THR A 120 -9.45 -10.71 5.33
N VAL A 121 -8.91 -10.54 6.54
CA VAL A 121 -8.50 -11.67 7.37
C VAL A 121 -9.53 -11.95 8.45
N SER A 122 -9.98 -13.19 8.51
CA SER A 122 -10.78 -13.75 9.59
C SER A 122 -9.87 -14.61 10.49
N ALA A 123 -10.40 -15.11 11.61
CA ALA A 123 -9.63 -15.98 12.50
C ALA A 123 -9.22 -17.32 11.85
N GLU A 124 -9.83 -17.69 10.72
CA GLU A 124 -9.67 -19.02 10.09
C GLU A 124 -9.23 -18.95 8.62
N SER A 125 -9.37 -17.80 7.94
CA SER A 125 -9.08 -17.65 6.52
C SER A 125 -8.72 -16.22 6.11
N ILE A 126 -8.03 -16.10 4.97
CA ILE A 126 -7.95 -14.86 4.21
C ILE A 126 -8.98 -14.96 3.08
N ASP A 127 -9.91 -14.02 3.05
CA ASP A 127 -10.99 -13.99 2.07
C ASP A 127 -10.74 -12.88 1.05
N TYR A 128 -10.93 -13.21 -0.24
CA TYR A 128 -10.82 -12.26 -1.34
C TYR A 128 -12.20 -11.80 -1.82
N GLU A 129 -12.41 -10.49 -1.83
CA GLU A 129 -13.57 -9.84 -2.43
C GLU A 129 -13.15 -8.98 -3.62
N GLY A 130 -13.68 -9.27 -4.81
CA GLY A 130 -13.40 -8.47 -6.01
C GLY A 130 -13.67 -9.21 -7.30
N VAL A 131 -13.09 -8.71 -8.40
CA VAL A 131 -13.20 -9.33 -9.72
C VAL A 131 -12.38 -10.62 -9.82
N ASN A 132 -12.69 -11.48 -10.78
CA ASN A 132 -11.87 -12.67 -11.02
C ASN A 132 -10.41 -12.31 -11.37
N LEU A 133 -9.46 -12.85 -10.58
CA LEU A 133 -8.02 -12.63 -10.74
C LEU A 133 -7.40 -13.46 -11.88
N LYS A 134 -8.11 -14.42 -12.45
CA LYS A 134 -7.55 -15.31 -13.49
C LYS A 134 -6.96 -14.52 -14.65
N GLY A 135 -5.65 -14.64 -14.86
CA GLY A 135 -4.92 -13.97 -15.93
C GLY A 135 -4.73 -12.46 -15.73
N ARG A 136 -4.96 -11.94 -14.51
CA ARG A 136 -4.75 -10.54 -14.14
C ARG A 136 -3.35 -10.35 -13.56
N HIS A 137 -2.79 -9.17 -13.80
CA HIS A 137 -1.69 -8.66 -12.99
C HIS A 137 -2.26 -8.13 -11.68
N VAL A 138 -1.67 -8.53 -10.56
CA VAL A 138 -2.14 -8.16 -9.23
C VAL A 138 -1.05 -7.37 -8.55
N VAL A 139 -1.43 -6.19 -8.04
CA VAL A 139 -0.59 -5.39 -7.14
C VAL A 139 -1.27 -5.41 -5.80
N ILE A 140 -0.69 -6.11 -4.83
CA ILE A 140 -1.16 -6.13 -3.44
C ILE A 140 -0.58 -4.91 -2.73
N VAL A 141 -1.41 -4.12 -2.05
CA VAL A 141 -0.99 -2.98 -1.24
C VAL A 141 -1.53 -3.20 0.16
N CYS A 142 -0.68 -3.03 1.18
CA CYS A 142 -1.06 -3.29 2.56
C CYS A 142 -0.44 -2.25 3.51
N ASP A 143 -1.22 -1.75 4.45
CA ASP A 143 -0.72 -0.96 5.58
C ASP A 143 -0.26 -1.88 6.71
N LEU A 144 0.73 -1.44 7.50
CA LEU A 144 1.12 -2.05 8.78
C LEU A 144 1.54 -3.53 8.68
N VAL A 145 2.18 -3.91 7.57
CA VAL A 145 2.66 -5.27 7.35
C VAL A 145 4.12 -5.24 6.94
N ASP A 146 4.91 -6.10 7.57
CA ASP A 146 6.33 -6.26 7.30
C ASP A 146 6.55 -7.08 6.02
N GLU A 147 7.67 -6.85 5.33
CA GLU A 147 8.00 -7.57 4.09
C GLU A 147 8.10 -9.09 4.28
N ASP A 148 8.56 -9.53 5.46
CA ASP A 148 8.74 -10.93 5.80
C ASP A 148 7.49 -11.56 6.43
N SER A 149 6.38 -10.82 6.53
CA SER A 149 5.14 -11.28 7.13
C SER A 149 4.60 -12.54 6.46
N ASP A 150 4.31 -13.56 7.27
CA ASP A 150 3.65 -14.78 6.80
C ASP A 150 2.23 -14.49 6.28
N TYR A 151 1.56 -13.48 6.83
CA TYR A 151 0.28 -12.99 6.31
C TYR A 151 0.43 -12.47 4.87
N LEU A 152 1.48 -11.70 4.56
CA LEU A 152 1.72 -11.20 3.21
C LEU A 152 2.02 -12.34 2.22
N LYS A 153 2.81 -13.33 2.66
CA LYS A 153 3.10 -14.55 1.87
C LYS A 153 1.82 -15.33 1.54
N GLU A 154 0.93 -15.49 2.51
CA GLU A 154 -0.36 -16.15 2.29
C GLU A 154 -1.30 -15.32 1.39
N CYS A 155 -1.30 -13.99 1.50
CA CYS A 155 -2.02 -13.11 0.55
C CYS A 155 -1.54 -13.32 -0.90
N ILE A 156 -0.22 -13.33 -1.13
CA ILE A 156 0.38 -13.58 -2.44
C ILE A 156 -0.04 -14.96 -2.96
N LYS A 157 0.08 -15.99 -2.11
CA LYS A 157 -0.29 -17.37 -2.43
C LYS A 157 -1.76 -17.49 -2.83
N LEU A 158 -2.67 -16.88 -2.08
CA LEU A 158 -4.10 -16.87 -2.42
C LEU A 158 -4.36 -16.23 -3.79
N CYS A 159 -3.74 -15.08 -4.10
CA CYS A 159 -3.87 -14.47 -5.43
C CYS A 159 -3.37 -15.40 -6.55
N LYS A 160 -2.28 -16.15 -6.32
CA LYS A 160 -1.77 -17.15 -7.27
C LYS A 160 -2.71 -18.35 -7.41
N GLU A 161 -3.31 -18.83 -6.32
CA GLU A 161 -4.33 -19.91 -6.34
C GLU A 161 -5.58 -19.49 -7.13
N LEU A 162 -5.95 -18.21 -7.05
CA LEU A 162 -6.98 -17.57 -7.88
C LEU A 162 -6.54 -17.31 -9.33
N LYS A 163 -5.37 -17.83 -9.72
CA LYS A 163 -4.82 -17.87 -11.09
C LYS A 163 -4.43 -16.50 -11.63
N ALA A 164 -4.04 -15.56 -10.77
CA ALA A 164 -3.34 -14.35 -11.21
C ALA A 164 -2.16 -14.71 -12.13
N SER A 165 -1.94 -13.94 -13.20
CA SER A 165 -0.81 -14.18 -14.11
C SER A 165 0.50 -13.66 -13.54
N HIS A 166 0.42 -12.68 -12.64
CA HIS A 166 1.55 -12.04 -12.02
C HIS A 166 1.08 -11.35 -10.74
N VAL A 167 1.80 -11.51 -9.64
CA VAL A 167 1.47 -10.91 -8.33
C VAL A 167 2.71 -10.21 -7.80
N VAL A 168 2.57 -8.97 -7.37
CA VAL A 168 3.62 -8.23 -6.65
C VAL A 168 2.97 -7.56 -5.44
N ALA A 169 3.65 -7.58 -4.30
CA ALA A 169 3.20 -6.93 -3.08
C ALA A 169 4.01 -5.67 -2.76
N VAL A 170 3.34 -4.65 -2.26
CA VAL A 170 3.93 -3.39 -1.80
C VAL A 170 3.45 -3.15 -0.37
N PRO A 171 4.16 -3.70 0.64
CA PRO A 171 3.87 -3.41 2.04
C PRO A 171 4.28 -1.96 2.39
N LEU A 172 3.45 -1.30 3.18
CA LEU A 172 3.74 -0.04 3.84
C LEU A 172 3.86 -0.32 5.33
N MET A 173 5.10 -0.46 5.79
CA MET A 173 5.37 -0.76 7.18
C MET A 173 5.71 0.52 7.93
N LEU A 174 4.75 0.99 8.72
CA LEU A 174 4.97 1.98 9.78
C LEU A 174 5.50 1.26 11.01
N TRP A 175 6.80 0.99 11.05
CA TRP A 175 7.46 0.29 12.14
C TRP A 175 8.15 1.27 13.08
N ASN A 176 8.47 0.83 14.28
CA ASN A 176 9.50 1.49 15.09
C ASN A 176 10.42 0.39 15.64
N PRO A 177 11.66 0.23 15.13
CA PRO A 177 12.60 -0.75 15.64
C PRO A 177 12.94 -0.51 17.11
N GLU A 178 12.91 0.75 17.59
CA GLU A 178 13.08 1.04 19.02
C GLU A 178 11.90 0.54 19.87
N LEU A 179 10.69 0.40 19.30
CA LEU A 179 9.59 -0.22 20.04
C LEU A 179 9.83 -1.72 20.23
N ILE A 180 10.43 -2.44 19.28
CA ILE A 180 10.62 -3.90 19.39
C ILE A 180 11.68 -4.29 20.39
N ASP A 181 12.79 -3.56 20.39
CA ASP A 181 13.84 -3.74 21.39
C ASP A 181 13.31 -3.50 22.81
N ASN A 182 12.22 -2.73 22.94
CA ASN A 182 11.55 -2.43 24.20
C ASN A 182 10.24 -3.21 24.42
N LEU A 183 9.73 -3.97 23.45
CA LEU A 183 8.50 -4.77 23.54
C LEU A 183 8.84 -6.19 23.98
N THR A 184 9.40 -6.34 25.18
CA THR A 184 9.43 -7.64 25.86
C THR A 184 8.08 -7.89 26.53
N GLU A 185 7.72 -9.17 26.72
CA GLU A 185 6.51 -9.54 27.46
C GLU A 185 6.46 -8.89 28.86
N GLU A 186 7.62 -8.61 29.45
CA GLU A 186 7.79 -7.98 30.76
C GLU A 186 7.52 -6.47 30.72
N THR A 187 8.02 -5.76 29.70
CA THR A 187 7.74 -4.32 29.51
C THR A 187 6.28 -4.08 29.15
N ILE A 188 5.69 -4.91 28.30
CA ILE A 188 4.25 -4.83 27.94
C ILE A 188 3.38 -5.03 29.18
N LYS A 189 3.68 -6.05 30.01
CA LYS A 189 2.97 -6.29 31.28
C LYS A 189 3.15 -5.13 32.28
N ALA A 190 4.33 -4.51 32.31
CA ALA A 190 4.61 -3.38 33.20
C ALA A 190 3.80 -2.13 32.83
N GLU A 191 3.72 -1.79 31.54
CA GLU A 191 2.96 -0.60 31.10
C GLU A 191 1.44 -0.79 31.24
N LEU A 192 0.91 -1.97 30.87
CA LEU A 192 -0.51 -2.31 31.04
C LEU A 192 -0.96 -2.36 32.52
N SER A 193 -0.03 -2.53 33.45
CA SER A 193 -0.33 -2.49 34.89
C SER A 193 -0.74 -1.10 35.40
N HIS A 194 -0.54 -0.05 34.58
CA HIS A 194 -0.86 1.34 34.92
C HIS A 194 -2.13 1.88 34.28
N GLU A 195 -2.71 1.18 33.28
CA GLU A 195 -3.92 1.65 32.58
C GLU A 195 -5.21 1.60 33.41
N ASN A 196 -5.22 0.82 34.52
CA ASN A 196 -6.35 0.76 35.44
C ASN A 196 -6.23 1.72 36.65
N ARG A 197 -5.67 2.92 36.46
CA ARG A 197 -5.82 3.97 37.49
C ARG A 197 -7.15 4.70 37.26
N PRO A 198 -8.07 4.72 38.25
CA PRO A 198 -9.29 5.51 38.12
C PRO A 198 -8.91 6.98 37.94
N LEU A 199 -9.54 7.64 36.96
CA LEU A 199 -9.38 9.06 36.69
C LEU A 199 -9.68 9.84 37.98
N SER A 200 -8.69 10.58 38.48
CA SER A 200 -8.80 11.52 39.59
C SER A 200 -9.42 12.84 39.16
#